data_AF-A0A7V8FTZ9-F1
#
_entry.id   AF-A0A7V8FTZ9-F1
#
_cell.length_a   1.000
_cell.length_b   1.000
_cell.length_c   1.000
_cell.angle_alpha   90.00
_cell.angle_beta   90.00
_cell.angle_gamma   90.00
#
_symmetry.space_group_name_H-M   'P 1'
#
loop_
_entity.id
_entity.type
_entity.pdbx_description
1 polymer ?
#
loop_
_entity_poly.entity_id
_entity_poly.type
_entity_poly.pdbx_seq_one_letter_code
_entity_poly.pdbx_strand_id
1 'polypeptide(L)'
;MPSLIFMKLYIFMAGMWIAIARQEGPMLKPMLSALGILVVWALIQRHLGGGEPHFMTLFRVLMVIGMFYLMNNGTLPGSGLASRPVREMRKWFSGRVARFLGDTSYCTYLVHLLILLPVAGLLARQEAYVALPSPVRFVICLVLVLPPVYAVSWLLFRTVETYGIHFGRGVVKTLSGTSRSGSGARRAT
;
A
#
# COMPACT_ATOMS: atom_id res chain seq x y z
N MET A 1 16.09 6.87 5.48
CA MET A 1 15.93 5.41 5.71
C MET A 1 15.80 4.75 4.36
N PRO A 2 16.61 3.74 4.03
CA PRO A 2 16.67 3.19 2.68
C PRO A 2 15.32 2.58 2.32
N SER A 3 14.59 3.22 1.40
CA SER A 3 13.31 2.74 0.86
C SER A 3 13.54 1.65 -0.18
N LEU A 4 14.42 0.70 0.12
CA LEU A 4 14.63 -0.46 -0.74
C LEU A 4 13.35 -1.28 -0.67
N ILE A 5 12.61 -1.29 -1.78
CA ILE A 5 11.38 -2.06 -1.98
C ILE A 5 11.56 -3.53 -1.54
N PHE A 6 12.77 -4.08 -1.71
CA PHE A 6 13.17 -5.40 -1.24
C PHE A 6 12.94 -5.62 0.26
N MET A 7 13.16 -4.61 1.11
CA MET A 7 12.97 -4.72 2.55
C MET A 7 11.48 -4.79 2.94
N LYS A 8 10.55 -4.39 2.06
CA LYS A 8 9.10 -4.49 2.30
C LYS A 8 8.43 -5.57 1.44
N LEU A 9 9.22 -6.36 0.71
CA LEU A 9 8.73 -7.38 -0.21
C LEU A 9 7.84 -8.42 0.48
N TYR A 10 8.16 -8.80 1.73
CA TYR A 10 7.35 -9.77 2.49
C TYR A 10 5.91 -9.29 2.77
N ILE A 11 5.70 -7.99 2.99
CA ILE A 11 4.35 -7.40 3.16
C ILE A 11 3.62 -7.36 1.82
N PHE A 12 4.35 -7.02 0.75
CA PHE A 12 3.78 -7.01 -0.61
C PHE A 12 3.34 -8.41 -1.05
N MET A 13 4.16 -9.44 -0.78
CA MET A 13 3.82 -10.84 -1.03
C MET A 13 2.60 -11.29 -0.22
N ALA A 14 2.52 -10.93 1.06
CA ALA A 14 1.32 -11.19 1.86
C ALA A 14 0.07 -10.55 1.22
N GLY A 15 0.16 -9.31 0.74
CA GLY A 15 -0.93 -8.64 0.02
C GLY A 15 -1.37 -9.37 -1.26
N MET A 16 -0.42 -9.77 -2.10
CA MET A 16 -0.70 -10.56 -3.31
C MET A 16 -1.37 -11.90 -2.97
N TRP A 17 -0.95 -12.55 -1.89
CA TRP A 17 -1.57 -13.77 -1.41
C TRP A 17 -3.00 -13.58 -0.94
N ILE A 18 -3.33 -12.48 -0.26
CA ILE A 18 -4.72 -12.16 0.06
C ILE A 18 -5.54 -11.95 -1.24
N ALA A 19 -4.96 -11.33 -2.26
CA ALA A 19 -5.64 -11.09 -3.53
C ALA A 19 -5.94 -12.39 -4.30
N ILE A 20 -5.00 -13.34 -4.32
CA ILE A 20 -5.17 -14.68 -4.94
C ILE A 20 -6.16 -15.51 -4.12
N ALA A 21 -6.01 -15.52 -2.79
CA ALA A 21 -6.89 -16.22 -1.85
C ALA A 21 -8.36 -15.88 -2.07
N ARG A 22 -8.64 -14.60 -2.34
CA ARG A 22 -9.99 -14.11 -2.58
C ARG A 22 -10.59 -14.63 -3.90
N GLN A 23 -9.77 -14.98 -4.89
CA GLN A 23 -10.23 -15.46 -6.20
C GLN A 23 -10.36 -16.99 -6.26
N GLU A 24 -9.47 -17.73 -5.57
CA GLU A 24 -9.32 -19.18 -5.76
C GLU A 24 -9.95 -20.06 -4.66
N GLY A 25 -10.42 -19.51 -3.52
CA GLY A 25 -11.21 -20.27 -2.54
C GLY A 25 -10.90 -19.97 -1.06
N PRO A 26 -10.71 -20.99 -0.20
CA PRO A 26 -10.69 -20.81 1.26
C PRO A 26 -9.48 -20.01 1.73
N MET A 27 -9.74 -18.88 2.39
CA MET A 27 -8.72 -17.88 2.76
C MET A 27 -7.78 -18.28 3.91
N LEU A 28 -8.02 -19.44 4.54
CA LEU A 28 -7.26 -19.89 5.71
C LEU A 28 -5.84 -20.35 5.37
N LYS A 29 -5.68 -21.14 4.30
CA LYS A 29 -4.36 -21.62 3.83
C LYS A 29 -3.42 -20.46 3.44
N PRO A 30 -3.85 -19.46 2.64
CA PRO A 30 -3.02 -18.29 2.33
C PRO A 30 -2.73 -17.40 3.54
N MET A 31 -3.64 -17.32 4.53
CA MET A 31 -3.38 -16.61 5.78
C MET A 31 -2.26 -17.25 6.59
N LEU A 32 -2.34 -18.57 6.81
CA LEU A 32 -1.32 -19.31 7.57
C LEU A 32 0.05 -19.20 6.92
N SER A 33 0.08 -19.28 5.60
CA SER A 33 1.33 -19.23 4.87
C SER A 33 1.91 -17.80 4.86
N ALA A 34 1.08 -16.75 4.74
CA ALA A 34 1.53 -15.36 4.88
C ALA A 34 2.08 -15.07 6.29
N LEU A 35 1.43 -15.61 7.33
CA LEU A 35 1.93 -15.57 8.70
C LEU A 35 3.26 -16.32 8.85
N GLY A 36 3.38 -17.50 8.23
CA GLY A 36 4.62 -18.27 8.19
C GLY A 36 5.79 -17.46 7.62
N ILE A 37 5.58 -16.77 6.50
CA ILE A 37 6.59 -15.88 5.89
C ILE A 37 7.00 -14.76 6.86
N LEU A 38 6.05 -14.14 7.56
CA LEU A 38 6.32 -13.08 8.53
C LEU A 38 7.11 -13.58 9.74
N VAL A 39 6.77 -14.76 10.25
CA VAL A 39 7.46 -15.38 11.39
C VAL A 39 8.88 -15.76 11.00
N VAL A 40 9.07 -16.41 9.84
CA VAL A 40 10.41 -16.76 9.33
C VAL A 40 11.25 -15.49 9.15
N TRP A 41 10.69 -14.44 8.56
CA TRP A 41 11.37 -13.15 8.42
C TRP A 41 11.76 -12.54 9.77
N ALA A 42 10.87 -12.55 10.75
CA ALA A 42 11.15 -12.05 12.10
C ALA A 42 12.25 -12.86 12.82
N LEU A 43 12.29 -14.18 12.60
CA LEU A 43 13.35 -15.04 13.13
C LEU A 43 14.70 -14.77 12.47
N ILE A 44 14.74 -14.52 11.16
CA ILE A 44 15.94 -14.13 10.42
C ILE A 44 16.47 -12.78 10.94
N GLN A 45 15.59 -11.78 11.11
CA GLN A 45 15.99 -10.47 11.65
C GLN A 45 16.57 -10.57 13.07
N ARG A 46 16.01 -11.44 13.91
CA ARG A 46 16.56 -11.75 15.24
C ARG A 46 17.98 -12.31 15.16
N HIS A 47 18.26 -13.20 14.22
CA HIS A 47 19.60 -13.81 14.05
C HIS A 47 20.63 -12.83 13.45
N LEU A 48 20.20 -11.93 12.55
CA LEU A 48 21.07 -10.93 11.94
C LEU A 48 21.36 -9.72 12.85
N GLY A 49 20.96 -9.72 14.12
CA GLY A 49 21.22 -8.62 15.05
C GLY A 49 20.44 -7.34 14.75
N GLY A 50 19.50 -7.38 13.80
CA GLY A 50 18.57 -6.29 13.49
C GLY A 50 17.44 -6.28 14.52
N GLY A 51 17.74 -5.81 15.74
CA GLY A 51 16.80 -5.77 16.86
C GLY A 51 15.65 -4.78 16.66
N GLU A 52 14.68 -5.13 15.83
CA GLU A 52 13.38 -4.46 15.83
C GLU A 52 12.65 -4.78 17.16
N PRO A 53 12.09 -3.77 17.85
CA PRO A 53 11.37 -4.00 19.10
C PRO A 53 10.16 -4.93 18.88
N HIS A 54 9.91 -5.84 19.83
CA HIS A 54 8.87 -6.87 19.72
C HIS A 54 7.48 -6.33 19.36
N PHE A 55 7.18 -5.10 19.79
CA PHE A 55 5.94 -4.40 19.47
C PHE A 55 5.73 -4.22 17.96
N MET A 56 6.78 -3.91 17.18
CA MET A 56 6.65 -3.68 15.74
C MET A 56 6.27 -4.95 15.00
N THR A 57 6.86 -6.09 15.37
CA THR A 57 6.50 -7.40 14.82
C THR A 57 5.07 -7.78 15.19
N LEU A 58 4.65 -7.52 16.43
CA LEU A 58 3.29 -7.76 16.87
C LEU A 58 2.27 -6.95 16.05
N PHE A 59 2.50 -5.65 15.87
CA PHE A 59 1.62 -4.80 15.06
C PHE A 59 1.55 -5.24 13.60
N ARG A 60 2.65 -5.74 13.02
CA ARG A 60 2.63 -6.28 11.64
C ARG A 60 1.78 -7.54 11.53
N VAL A 61 1.92 -8.47 12.47
CA VAL A 61 1.11 -9.69 12.52
C VAL A 61 -0.37 -9.33 12.68
N LEU A 62 -0.68 -8.42 13.62
CA LEU A 62 -2.04 -7.92 13.81
C LEU A 62 -2.60 -7.25 12.55
N MET A 63 -1.80 -6.45 11.85
CA MET A 63 -2.20 -5.80 10.59
C MET A 63 -2.54 -6.84 9.51
N VAL A 64 -1.69 -7.86 9.31
CA VAL A 64 -1.92 -8.88 8.27
C VAL A 64 -3.12 -9.75 8.60
N ILE A 65 -3.28 -10.18 9.86
CA ILE A 65 -4.49 -10.87 10.31
C ILE A 65 -5.72 -9.99 10.09
N GLY A 66 -5.63 -8.71 10.49
CA GLY A 66 -6.67 -7.72 10.29
C GLY A 66 -7.06 -7.57 8.82
N MET A 67 -6.10 -7.53 7.90
CA MET A 67 -6.36 -7.48 6.46
C MET A 67 -7.04 -8.76 5.95
N PHE A 68 -6.61 -9.96 6.38
CA PHE A 68 -7.27 -11.21 6.00
C PHE A 68 -8.72 -11.27 6.48
N TYR A 69 -8.99 -10.82 7.71
CA TYR A 69 -10.34 -10.73 8.24
C TYR A 69 -11.18 -9.64 7.54
N LEU A 70 -10.59 -8.47 7.28
CA LEU A 70 -11.24 -7.38 6.57
C LEU A 70 -11.62 -7.79 5.15
N MET A 71 -10.78 -8.60 4.48
CA MET A 71 -11.00 -9.08 3.12
C MET A 71 -11.75 -10.41 3.03
N ASN A 72 -12.08 -11.04 4.16
CA ASN A 72 -12.75 -12.33 4.24
C ASN A 72 -14.13 -12.34 3.56
N ASN A 73 -14.40 -13.40 2.80
CA ASN A 73 -15.71 -13.66 2.17
C ASN A 73 -16.60 -14.62 2.99
N GLY A 74 -16.29 -14.83 4.28
CA GLY A 74 -17.05 -15.70 5.18
C GLY A 74 -16.40 -17.06 5.46
N THR A 75 -15.30 -17.38 4.77
CA THR A 75 -14.59 -18.68 4.84
C THR A 75 -13.69 -18.88 6.06
N LEU A 76 -13.36 -17.83 6.81
CA LEU A 76 -12.56 -17.93 8.04
C LEU A 76 -13.43 -18.26 9.28
N PRO A 77 -12.92 -19.04 10.25
CA PRO A 77 -13.63 -19.35 11.49
C PRO A 77 -13.95 -18.07 12.28
N GLY A 78 -15.18 -17.97 12.81
CA GLY A 78 -15.62 -16.77 13.57
C GLY A 78 -16.16 -15.62 12.70
N SER A 79 -16.30 -15.80 11.38
CA SER A 79 -16.81 -14.80 10.44
C SER A 79 -18.23 -14.28 10.74
N GLY A 80 -19.08 -15.10 11.38
CA GLY A 80 -20.45 -14.74 11.74
C GLY A 80 -20.55 -13.59 12.76
N LEU A 81 -19.69 -13.60 13.78
CA LEU A 81 -19.72 -12.66 14.92
C LEU A 81 -19.12 -11.28 14.57
N ALA A 82 -18.12 -11.24 13.69
CA ALA A 82 -17.45 -9.99 13.28
C ALA A 82 -18.02 -9.37 11.99
N SER A 83 -19.04 -9.97 11.39
CA SER A 83 -19.53 -9.61 10.04
C SER A 83 -20.05 -8.18 9.90
N ARG A 84 -20.74 -7.64 10.91
CA ARG A 84 -21.33 -6.29 10.89
C ARG A 84 -20.28 -5.17 10.98
N PRO A 85 -19.40 -5.11 12.00
CA PRO A 85 -18.40 -4.05 12.11
C PRO A 85 -17.40 -4.09 10.94
N VAL A 86 -16.98 -5.29 10.52
CA VAL A 86 -16.06 -5.47 9.38
C VAL A 86 -16.68 -4.97 8.07
N ARG A 87 -17.97 -5.19 7.85
CA ARG A 87 -18.66 -4.70 6.65
C ARG A 87 -18.74 -3.18 6.60
N GLU A 88 -19.04 -2.53 7.73
CA GLU A 88 -19.08 -1.07 7.78
C GLU A 88 -17.68 -0.46 7.61
N MET A 89 -16.65 -1.02 8.26
CA MET A 89 -15.25 -0.61 8.00
C MET A 89 -14.89 -0.80 6.52
N ARG A 90 -15.26 -1.92 5.91
CA ARG A 90 -15.01 -2.17 4.48
C ARG A 90 -15.69 -1.11 3.61
N LYS A 91 -16.90 -0.66 3.93
CA LYS A 91 -17.56 0.42 3.17
C LYS A 91 -16.78 1.74 3.26
N TRP A 92 -16.30 2.09 4.45
CA TRP A 92 -15.47 3.27 4.66
C TRP A 92 -14.15 3.19 3.87
N PHE A 93 -13.44 2.07 3.96
CA PHE A 93 -12.18 1.84 3.23
C PHE A 93 -12.34 1.64 1.72
N SER A 94 -13.51 1.22 1.25
CA SER A 94 -13.79 1.03 -0.18
C SER A 94 -14.50 2.22 -0.85
N GLY A 95 -14.80 3.26 -0.06
CA GLY A 95 -15.41 4.50 -0.54
C GLY A 95 -14.54 5.25 -1.55
N ARG A 96 -15.17 6.15 -2.31
CA ARG A 96 -14.50 6.93 -3.37
C ARG A 96 -13.32 7.76 -2.84
N VAL A 97 -13.47 8.32 -1.65
CA VAL A 97 -12.44 9.13 -0.98
C VAL A 97 -11.25 8.26 -0.58
N ALA A 98 -11.48 7.12 0.09
CA ALA A 98 -10.40 6.21 0.48
C ALA A 98 -9.63 5.68 -0.73
N ARG A 99 -10.35 5.37 -1.82
CA ARG A 99 -9.71 4.97 -3.09
C ARG A 99 -8.90 6.11 -3.69
N PHE A 100 -9.45 7.32 -3.75
CA PHE A 100 -8.74 8.50 -4.24
C PHE A 100 -7.47 8.81 -3.44
N LEU A 101 -7.54 8.76 -2.11
CA LEU A 101 -6.38 8.94 -1.25
C LEU A 101 -5.36 7.83 -1.46
N GLY A 102 -5.79 6.57 -1.61
CA GLY A 102 -4.92 5.43 -1.88
C GLY A 102 -4.19 5.58 -3.22
N ASP A 103 -4.94 5.86 -4.27
CA ASP A 103 -4.43 6.04 -5.64
C ASP A 103 -3.46 7.22 -5.73
N THR A 104 -3.77 8.35 -5.07
CA THR A 104 -2.91 9.55 -5.10
C THR A 104 -1.74 9.47 -4.10
N SER A 105 -1.79 8.55 -3.12
CA SER A 105 -0.82 8.50 -2.01
C SER A 105 0.63 8.37 -2.46
N TYR A 106 0.86 7.62 -3.54
CA TYR A 106 2.20 7.43 -4.09
C TYR A 106 2.76 8.73 -4.66
N CYS A 107 1.99 9.41 -5.52
CA CYS A 107 2.37 10.72 -6.06
C CYS A 107 2.53 11.77 -4.94
N THR A 108 1.67 11.75 -3.92
CA THR A 108 1.80 12.60 -2.74
C THR A 108 3.09 12.34 -1.99
N TYR A 109 3.44 11.08 -1.77
CA TYR A 109 4.68 10.72 -1.13
C TYR A 109 5.92 11.21 -1.89
N LEU A 110 5.92 11.21 -3.23
CA LEU A 110 7.05 11.71 -4.00
C LEU A 110 7.14 13.25 -3.98
N VAL A 111 6.01 13.93 -4.10
CA VAL A 111 5.97 15.39 -4.29
C VAL A 111 5.99 16.16 -2.98
N HIS A 112 5.47 15.59 -1.88
CA HIS A 112 5.27 16.37 -0.65
C HIS A 112 6.57 16.98 -0.13
N LEU A 113 7.69 16.25 -0.10
CA LEU A 113 8.98 16.81 0.33
C LEU A 113 9.52 17.86 -0.63
N LEU A 114 9.30 17.66 -1.94
CA LEU A 114 9.75 18.59 -2.97
C LEU A 114 9.10 19.97 -2.83
N ILE A 115 7.84 20.02 -2.39
CA ILE A 115 7.10 21.28 -2.16
C ILE A 115 7.28 21.79 -0.73
N LEU A 116 7.32 20.88 0.25
CA LEU A 116 7.44 21.26 1.67
C LEU A 116 8.76 21.98 1.95
N LEU A 117 9.88 21.49 1.41
CA LEU A 117 11.20 22.09 1.63
C LEU A 117 11.30 23.57 1.20
N PRO A 118 10.93 23.96 -0.05
CA PRO A 118 10.98 25.35 -0.46
C PRO A 118 9.96 26.22 0.29
N VAL A 119 8.74 25.73 0.53
CA VAL A 119 7.71 26.49 1.26
C VAL A 119 8.17 26.75 2.70
N ALA A 120 8.65 25.73 3.41
CA ALA A 120 9.18 25.89 4.76
C ALA A 120 10.41 26.80 4.79
N GLY A 121 11.28 26.71 3.78
CA GLY A 121 12.45 27.57 3.63
C GLY A 121 12.09 29.04 3.43
N LEU A 122 11.07 29.34 2.62
CA LEU A 122 10.58 30.71 2.42
C LEU A 122 9.94 31.27 3.69
N LEU A 123 9.12 30.46 4.38
CA LEU A 123 8.49 30.85 5.64
C LEU A 123 9.53 31.10 6.75
N ALA A 124 10.60 30.31 6.80
CA ALA A 124 11.67 30.46 7.79
C ALA A 124 12.48 31.77 7.63
N ARG A 125 12.41 32.44 6.48
CA ARG A 125 13.05 33.75 6.26
C ARG A 125 12.21 34.92 6.78
N GLN A 126 10.96 34.69 7.16
CA GLN A 126 10.05 35.73 7.65
C GLN A 126 10.15 35.80 9.18
N GLU A 127 10.68 36.90 9.72
CA GLU A 127 10.82 37.07 11.18
C GLU A 127 9.47 36.99 11.91
N ALA A 128 8.42 37.56 11.31
CA ALA A 128 7.05 37.47 11.82
C ALA A 128 6.54 36.03 11.93
N TYR A 129 6.98 35.13 11.04
CA TYR A 129 6.61 33.72 11.10
C TYR A 129 7.43 32.95 12.13
N VAL A 130 8.72 33.25 12.26
CA VAL A 130 9.61 32.58 13.22
C VAL A 130 9.23 32.94 14.67
N ALA A 131 8.75 34.16 14.89
CA ALA A 131 8.26 34.63 16.18
C ALA A 131 6.94 33.97 16.65
N LEU A 132 6.22 33.27 15.77
CA LEU A 132 4.98 32.58 16.14
C LEU A 132 5.25 31.29 16.94
N PRO A 133 4.30 30.87 17.80
CA PRO A 133 4.36 29.59 18.50
C PRO A 133 4.43 28.40 17.52
N SER A 134 5.15 27.34 17.90
CA SER A 134 5.36 26.13 17.08
C SER A 134 4.09 25.51 16.49
N PRO A 135 2.96 25.39 17.23
CA PRO A 135 1.72 24.84 16.68
C PRO A 135 1.15 25.71 15.55
N VAL A 136 1.24 27.02 15.69
CA VAL A 136 0.73 27.98 14.69
C VAL A 136 1.57 27.93 13.43
N ARG A 137 2.90 27.88 13.57
CA ARG A 137 3.83 27.70 12.45
C ARG A 137 3.54 26.41 11.68
N PHE A 138 3.34 25.31 12.39
CA PHE A 138 2.99 24.04 11.79
C PHE A 138 1.68 24.11 10.99
N VAL A 139 0.63 24.70 11.56
CA VAL A 139 -0.68 24.84 10.89
C VAL A 139 -0.56 25.71 9.64
N ILE A 140 0.14 26.85 9.71
CA ILE A 140 0.35 27.72 8.55
C ILE A 140 1.10 26.97 7.44
N CYS A 141 2.20 26.31 7.78
CA CYS A 141 2.97 25.51 6.82
C CYS A 141 2.12 24.39 6.21
N LEU A 142 1.35 23.69 7.03
CA LEU A 142 0.46 22.63 6.59
C LEU A 142 -0.58 23.16 5.60
N VAL A 143 -1.28 24.25 5.93
CA VAL A 143 -2.30 24.86 5.06
C VAL A 143 -1.72 25.35 3.74
N LEU A 144 -0.46 25.83 3.74
CA LEU A 144 0.19 26.27 2.50
C LEU A 144 0.70 25.12 1.64
N VAL A 145 1.15 24.02 2.26
CA VAL A 145 1.72 22.86 1.55
C VAL A 145 0.65 21.90 1.05
N LEU A 146 -0.44 21.69 1.80
CA LEU A 146 -1.47 20.68 1.47
C LEU A 146 -2.11 20.89 0.09
N PRO A 147 -2.59 22.10 -0.27
CA PRO A 147 -3.23 22.34 -1.55
C PRO A 147 -2.30 22.08 -2.76
N PRO A 148 -1.09 22.67 -2.86
CA PRO A 148 -0.22 22.46 -4.01
C PRO A 148 0.29 21.01 -4.09
N VAL A 149 0.55 20.35 -2.96
CA VAL A 149 0.93 18.93 -2.95
C VAL A 149 -0.18 18.08 -3.57
N TYR A 150 -1.41 18.19 -3.08
CA TYR A 150 -2.50 17.38 -3.63
C TYR A 150 -2.84 17.74 -5.08
N ALA A 151 -2.75 19.02 -5.46
CA ALA A 151 -2.99 19.44 -6.84
C ALA A 151 -1.96 18.83 -7.80
N VAL A 152 -0.67 18.92 -7.47
CA VAL A 152 0.42 18.36 -8.30
C VAL A 152 0.38 16.83 -8.30
N SER A 153 0.15 16.21 -7.14
CA SER A 153 0.03 14.75 -7.04
C SER A 153 -1.15 14.21 -7.83
N TRP A 154 -2.29 14.89 -7.81
CA TRP A 154 -3.45 14.48 -8.61
C TRP A 154 -3.17 14.60 -10.10
N LEU A 155 -2.49 15.67 -10.52
CA LEU A 155 -2.10 15.85 -11.91
C LEU A 155 -1.16 14.74 -12.37
N LEU A 156 -0.11 14.43 -11.59
CA LEU A 156 0.84 13.35 -11.89
C LEU A 156 0.18 11.97 -11.90
N PHE A 157 -0.73 11.70 -10.96
CA PHE A 157 -1.48 10.45 -10.93
C PHE A 157 -2.28 10.26 -12.23
N ARG A 158 -2.94 11.32 -12.71
CA ARG A 158 -3.74 11.28 -13.93
C ARG A 158 -2.88 11.19 -15.19
N THR A 159 -1.73 11.85 -15.26
CA THR A 159 -0.92 11.95 -16.49
C THR A 159 0.18 10.91 -16.61
N VAL A 160 0.78 10.47 -15.51
CA VAL A 160 1.92 9.54 -15.53
C VAL A 160 1.48 8.15 -15.11
N GLU A 161 0.87 8.04 -13.93
CA GLU A 161 0.57 6.73 -13.35
C GLU A 161 -0.52 5.99 -14.13
N THR A 162 -1.62 6.68 -14.44
CA THR A 162 -2.72 6.10 -15.22
C THR A 162 -2.23 5.64 -16.60
N TYR A 163 -1.48 6.49 -17.31
CA TYR A 163 -0.94 6.17 -18.63
C TYR A 163 0.10 5.02 -18.58
N GLY A 164 0.97 5.02 -17.56
CA GLY A 164 1.94 3.95 -17.34
C GLY A 164 1.29 2.59 -17.09
N ILE A 165 0.22 2.54 -16.29
CA ILE A 165 -0.55 1.30 -16.05
C ILE A 165 -1.21 0.81 -17.35
N HIS A 166 -1.81 1.71 -18.12
CA HIS A 166 -2.42 1.35 -19.42
C HIS A 166 -1.39 0.82 -20.41
N PHE A 167 -0.23 1.46 -20.50
CA PHE A 167 0.88 1.02 -21.34
C PHE A 167 1.39 -0.37 -20.92
N GLY A 168 1.65 -0.58 -19.62
CA GLY A 168 2.11 -1.86 -19.09
C GLY A 168 1.11 -3.00 -19.35
N ARG A 169 -0.19 -2.75 -19.18
CA ARG A 169 -1.24 -3.72 -19.53
C ARG A 169 -1.27 -4.05 -21.02
N GLY A 170 -1.04 -3.06 -21.89
CA GLY A 170 -0.92 -3.26 -23.33
C GLY A 170 0.24 -4.19 -23.69
N VAL A 171 1.43 -3.93 -23.15
CA VAL A 171 2.62 -4.76 -23.38
C VAL A 171 2.41 -6.20 -22.90
N VAL A 172 1.88 -6.39 -21.69
CA VAL A 172 1.60 -7.74 -21.16
C VAL A 172 0.59 -8.48 -22.03
N LYS A 173 -0.46 -7.80 -22.53
CA LYS A 173 -1.45 -8.42 -23.42
C LYS A 173 -0.83 -8.86 -24.74
N THR A 174 0.06 -8.05 -25.31
CA THR A 174 0.79 -8.40 -26.55
C THR A 174 1.73 -9.59 -26.33
N LEU A 175 2.47 -9.63 -25.22
CA LEU A 175 3.38 -10.73 -24.90
C LEU A 175 2.66 -12.04 -24.53
N SER A 176 1.55 -11.95 -23.79
CA SER A 176 0.75 -13.12 -23.41
C SER A 176 -0.11 -13.67 -24.54
N GLY A 177 -0.47 -12.83 -25.52
CA GLY A 177 -1.14 -13.25 -26.76
C GLY A 177 -0.29 -14.22 -27.60
N THR A 178 1.03 -14.05 -27.59
CA THR A 178 1.96 -14.92 -28.32
C THR A 178 2.07 -16.33 -27.72
N SER A 179 1.77 -16.51 -26.42
CA SER A 179 1.94 -17.80 -25.73
C SER A 179 0.78 -18.80 -26.00
N ARG A 180 -0.36 -18.34 -26.55
CA ARG A 180 -1.51 -19.21 -26.85
C ARG A 180 -1.51 -19.86 -28.24
N SER A 181 -0.54 -19.57 -29.09
CA SER A 181 -0.49 -20.12 -30.48
C SER A 181 0.37 -21.38 -30.65
N GLY A 182 0.99 -21.92 -29.59
CA GLY A 182 2.02 -22.98 -29.71
C GLY A 182 1.65 -24.39 -29.23
N SER A 183 0.47 -24.63 -28.64
CA SER A 183 0.16 -25.92 -27.98
C SER A 183 -1.05 -26.65 -28.60
N GLY A 184 -1.21 -26.55 -29.92
CA GLY A 184 -2.34 -27.16 -30.65
C GLY A 184 -1.97 -28.21 -31.71
N ALA A 185 -0.70 -28.55 -31.91
CA ALA A 185 -0.29 -29.45 -32.99
C ALA A 185 0.69 -30.52 -32.51
N ARG A 186 0.16 -31.60 -31.92
CA ARG A 186 0.71 -32.98 -31.94
C ARG A 186 -0.19 -33.91 -31.12
N ARG A 187 -1.34 -34.27 -31.67
CA ARG A 187 -2.06 -35.53 -31.40
C ARG A 187 -2.89 -35.89 -32.62
N ALA A 188 -2.24 -36.53 -33.58
CA ALA A 188 -2.87 -37.42 -34.54
C ALA A 188 -1.75 -38.27 -35.14
N THR A 189 -2.05 -39.57 -35.26
CA THR A 189 -1.26 -40.72 -35.72
C THR A 189 -0.23 -41.24 -34.74
#